data_AF-A0A956CH43-F1
#
_entry.id   AF-A0A956CH43-F1
#
_cell.length_a   1.000
_cell.length_b   1.000
_cell.length_c   1.000
_cell.angle_alpha   90.00
_cell.angle_beta   90.00
_cell.angle_gamma   90.00
#
_symmetry.space_group_name_H-M   'P 1'
#
loop_
_entity.id
_entity.type
_entity.pdbx_description
1 polymer ?
#
loop_
_entity_poly.entity_id
_entity_poly.type
_entity_poly.pdbx_seq_one_letter_code
_entity_poly.pdbx_strand_id
1 'polypeptide(L)'
;MRRTLVLSCALLLASCSSDDSGVAPAKNASGGSAGTAAADASSGGSAGSGGSGGTGGGIIEPDAGSCVPTRAKEALCDGKDDDCNGKIDDVDVGGDGICDCLRIGIIGSPGSNPSANFQAWLEAKGTSVERTHKTATESFDAPLLDKYDVLILDRLPREYTTTEAGALATWVEAGGGFISMTGYTGNPAPDFYTNTLLAPFGLSYQPGLQSEPVTNFASHPVTQGLTSVTFLGGYVVADAGGTPGTSTVIGSISAGPIAYAHERGKGRAVIWGDEWIEFDSEWQTLPEIQQLWVNVMAWLGPQDSCEVTTPR
;
A
#
# COMPACT_ATOMS: atom_id res chain seq x y z
N MET A 1 8.88 -40.93 34.59
CA MET A 1 10.16 -40.44 34.03
C MET A 1 9.89 -39.91 32.63
N ARG A 2 9.65 -38.60 32.49
CA ARG A 2 9.46 -37.93 31.20
C ARG A 2 10.80 -37.30 30.81
N ARG A 3 11.35 -37.72 29.66
CA ARG A 3 12.58 -37.17 29.08
C ARG A 3 12.24 -35.92 28.30
N THR A 4 12.67 -34.77 28.81
CA THR A 4 12.69 -33.50 28.10
C THR A 4 13.88 -33.52 27.15
N LEU A 5 13.62 -33.46 25.84
CA LEU A 5 14.65 -33.30 24.82
C LEU A 5 14.80 -31.79 24.57
N VAL A 6 15.89 -31.21 25.04
CA VAL A 6 16.28 -29.82 24.74
C VAL A 6 17.17 -29.87 23.50
N LEU A 7 16.66 -29.39 22.37
CA LEU A 7 17.44 -29.23 21.15
C LEU A 7 18.02 -27.81 21.16
N SER A 8 19.32 -27.72 21.48
CA SER A 8 20.07 -26.47 21.48
C SER A 8 20.66 -26.26 20.09
N CYS A 9 20.14 -25.27 19.36
CA CYS A 9 20.67 -24.88 18.05
C CYS A 9 21.73 -23.78 18.27
N ALA A 10 23.00 -24.13 18.05
CA ALA A 10 24.11 -23.19 18.15
C ALA A 10 24.23 -22.37 16.86
N LEU A 11 23.96 -21.07 16.94
CA LEU A 11 24.27 -20.11 15.88
C LEU A 11 25.79 -19.86 15.86
N LEU A 12 26.43 -20.15 14.73
CA LEU A 12 27.80 -19.75 14.44
C LEU A 12 27.78 -18.36 13.78
N LEU A 13 28.20 -17.34 14.52
CA LEU A 13 28.47 -16.00 13.99
C LEU A 13 29.88 -15.98 13.38
N ALA A 14 29.96 -15.85 12.05
CA ALA A 14 31.19 -15.52 11.36
C ALA A 14 31.31 -13.99 11.24
N SER A 15 32.24 -13.41 12.00
CA SER A 15 32.63 -12.00 11.91
C SER A 15 33.78 -11.86 10.92
N CYS A 16 33.56 -11.13 9.82
CA CYS A 16 34.64 -10.68 8.94
C CYS A 16 34.94 -9.21 9.27
N SER A 17 36.09 -9.00 9.91
CA SER A 17 36.71 -7.70 10.12
C SER A 17 37.32 -7.20 8.81
N SER A 18 37.18 -5.90 8.52
CA SER A 18 38.01 -5.19 7.56
C SER A 18 38.26 -3.79 8.09
N ASP A 19 39.47 -3.63 8.64
CA ASP A 19 40.16 -2.35 8.76
C ASP A 19 40.45 -1.81 7.34
N ASP A 20 40.31 -0.51 7.09
CA ASP A 20 41.46 0.39 6.90
C ASP A 20 41.04 1.85 6.57
N SER A 21 41.79 2.79 7.16
CA SER A 21 42.13 4.16 6.67
C SER A 21 41.00 5.17 6.39
N GLY A 22 40.85 6.32 7.06
CA GLY A 22 41.84 7.21 7.68
C GLY A 22 42.21 8.39 6.76
N VAL A 23 41.37 9.44 6.64
CA VAL A 23 41.81 10.80 6.24
C VAL A 23 40.99 11.87 6.98
N ALA A 24 41.71 12.84 7.55
CA ALA A 24 41.27 13.93 8.42
C ALA A 24 40.81 15.20 7.65
N PRO A 25 40.36 16.28 8.32
CA PRO A 25 39.38 17.24 7.81
C PRO A 25 39.97 18.52 7.18
N ALA A 26 39.19 19.20 6.32
CA ALA A 26 39.41 20.58 5.88
C ALA A 26 38.09 21.36 6.02
N LYS A 27 38.00 22.23 7.03
CA LYS A 27 38.21 23.70 6.99
C LYS A 27 37.02 24.50 6.45
N ASN A 28 36.32 25.07 7.43
CA ASN A 28 35.50 26.28 7.39
C ASN A 28 35.99 27.34 6.39
N ALA A 29 35.07 27.87 5.59
CA ALA A 29 35.15 29.21 5.03
C ALA A 29 33.76 29.86 5.08
N SER A 30 33.67 30.86 5.95
CA SER A 30 32.56 31.79 6.14
C SER A 30 32.59 32.91 5.09
N GLY A 31 31.41 33.32 4.63
CA GLY A 31 31.17 34.59 3.92
C GLY A 31 30.10 34.40 2.84
N GLY A 32 29.04 35.18 2.72
CA GLY A 32 28.57 36.33 3.48
C GLY A 32 27.32 36.89 2.77
N SER A 33 26.66 37.84 3.42
CA SER A 33 25.82 38.89 2.84
C SER A 33 24.48 38.51 2.17
N ALA A 34 23.40 38.76 2.89
CA ALA A 34 22.15 39.31 2.36
C ALA A 34 21.62 40.26 3.46
N GLY A 35 21.40 41.56 3.27
CA GLY A 35 20.82 42.21 2.11
C GLY A 35 19.37 42.55 2.43
N THR A 36 19.18 43.60 3.24
CA THR A 36 17.88 44.22 3.57
C THR A 36 17.18 44.75 2.32
N ALA A 37 15.89 44.47 2.17
CA ALA A 37 14.95 45.37 1.50
C ALA A 37 13.52 45.13 2.01
N ALA A 38 12.83 46.25 2.22
CA ALA A 38 11.50 46.38 2.78
C ALA A 38 10.45 46.65 1.69
N ALA A 39 9.18 46.74 2.12
CA ALA A 39 7.98 47.17 1.40
C ALA A 39 7.44 46.14 0.38
N ASP A 40 6.14 46.01 0.13
CA ASP A 40 5.09 47.02 0.23
C ASP A 40 3.70 46.38 0.44
N ALA A 41 2.80 47.19 0.97
CA ALA A 41 1.39 46.91 1.15
C ALA A 41 0.62 47.05 -0.17
N SER A 42 -0.42 46.23 -0.38
CA SER A 42 -1.48 46.56 -1.34
C SER A 42 -2.77 45.82 -0.97
N SER A 43 -3.63 46.56 -0.29
CA SER A 43 -5.06 46.35 -0.16
C SER A 43 -5.75 46.51 -1.52
N GLY A 44 -6.58 45.54 -1.90
CA GLY A 44 -7.42 45.62 -3.10
C GLY A 44 -8.73 44.88 -2.88
N GLY A 45 -9.72 45.57 -2.30
CA GLY A 45 -11.09 45.10 -2.28
C GLY A 45 -11.73 45.25 -3.67
N SER A 46 -12.64 44.34 -4.01
CA SER A 46 -13.73 44.63 -4.93
C SER A 46 -14.93 43.76 -4.61
N ALA A 47 -15.96 44.44 -4.12
CA ALA A 47 -17.31 43.94 -4.01
C ALA A 47 -17.91 43.83 -5.41
N GLY A 48 -18.35 42.62 -5.78
CA GLY A 48 -19.18 42.35 -6.95
C GLY A 48 -20.52 41.79 -6.49
N SER A 49 -21.51 42.65 -6.41
CA SER A 49 -22.93 42.31 -6.26
C SER A 49 -23.53 42.01 -7.63
N GLY A 50 -24.42 41.01 -7.72
CA GLY A 50 -25.42 40.94 -8.77
C GLY A 50 -25.55 39.57 -9.45
N GLY A 51 -26.69 38.89 -9.25
CA GLY A 51 -27.03 37.70 -10.03
C GLY A 51 -28.21 36.90 -9.50
N SER A 52 -29.41 37.50 -9.48
CA SER A 52 -30.67 36.77 -9.31
C SER A 52 -30.99 35.91 -10.55
N GLY A 53 -31.59 34.74 -10.31
CA GLY A 53 -32.57 34.14 -11.23
C GLY A 53 -32.09 32.94 -12.03
N GLY A 54 -32.40 31.73 -11.52
CA GLY A 54 -32.16 30.48 -12.22
C GLY A 54 -32.87 29.29 -11.56
N THR A 55 -34.19 29.36 -11.40
CA THR A 55 -35.03 28.18 -11.19
C THR A 55 -35.03 27.34 -12.47
N GLY A 56 -34.57 26.09 -12.39
CA GLY A 56 -34.75 25.10 -13.46
C GLY A 56 -33.46 24.49 -14.02
N GLY A 57 -32.55 24.05 -13.15
CA GLY A 57 -31.49 23.12 -13.52
C GLY A 57 -31.69 21.85 -12.71
N GLY A 58 -32.60 20.98 -13.18
CA GLY A 58 -32.65 19.62 -12.71
C GLY A 58 -31.25 19.06 -12.82
N ILE A 59 -30.72 18.61 -11.69
CA ILE A 59 -29.55 17.76 -11.65
C ILE A 59 -29.93 16.61 -12.57
N ILE A 60 -29.33 16.55 -13.76
CA ILE A 60 -29.29 15.32 -14.53
C ILE A 60 -28.39 14.45 -13.65
N GLU A 61 -28.99 13.80 -12.64
CA GLU A 61 -28.52 12.47 -12.30
C GLU A 61 -28.44 11.75 -13.65
N PRO A 62 -27.27 11.16 -14.00
CA PRO A 62 -27.24 10.34 -15.20
C PRO A 62 -28.42 9.41 -15.07
N ASP A 63 -29.36 9.50 -16.01
CA ASP A 63 -30.49 8.58 -16.10
C ASP A 63 -29.84 7.21 -15.86
N ALA A 64 -30.25 6.57 -14.77
CA ALA A 64 -30.06 5.15 -14.58
C ALA A 64 -30.85 4.49 -15.71
N GLY A 65 -30.30 4.58 -16.93
CA GLY A 65 -30.78 3.91 -18.11
C GLY A 65 -30.87 2.48 -17.65
N SER A 66 -32.11 1.99 -17.55
CA SER A 66 -32.42 0.75 -16.87
C SER A 66 -31.40 -0.29 -17.31
N CYS A 67 -30.52 -0.71 -16.42
CA CYS A 67 -29.60 -1.79 -16.73
C CYS A 67 -30.48 -2.98 -17.13
N VAL A 68 -30.30 -3.48 -18.35
CA VAL A 68 -31.02 -4.65 -18.84
C VAL A 68 -30.03 -5.79 -18.79
N PRO A 69 -30.23 -6.79 -17.91
CA PRO A 69 -29.29 -7.89 -17.76
C PRO A 69 -29.07 -8.57 -19.11
N THR A 70 -27.85 -8.53 -19.62
CA THR A 70 -27.47 -9.27 -20.83
C THR A 70 -27.09 -10.71 -20.47
N ARG A 71 -26.77 -10.95 -19.19
CA ARG A 71 -26.37 -12.25 -18.62
C ARG A 71 -26.92 -12.41 -17.20
N ALA A 72 -26.83 -13.64 -16.68
CA ALA A 72 -27.25 -13.95 -15.31
C ALA A 72 -26.14 -13.76 -14.26
N LYS A 73 -24.89 -13.67 -14.72
CA LYS A 73 -23.68 -13.42 -13.94
C LYS A 73 -22.67 -12.70 -14.81
N GLU A 74 -21.91 -11.82 -14.18
CA GLU A 74 -20.76 -11.19 -14.80
C GLU A 74 -19.73 -12.23 -15.26
N ALA A 75 -19.11 -11.98 -16.41
CA ALA A 75 -18.15 -12.90 -17.02
C ALA A 75 -17.08 -12.19 -17.85
N LEU A 76 -17.18 -10.87 -18.01
CA LEU A 76 -16.19 -10.07 -18.73
C LEU A 76 -15.72 -8.92 -17.85
N CYS A 77 -14.51 -8.46 -18.12
CA CYS A 77 -13.95 -7.25 -17.53
C CYS A 77 -14.05 -6.13 -18.58
N ASP A 78 -15.28 -5.65 -18.84
CA ASP A 78 -15.57 -4.74 -19.96
C ASP A 78 -16.11 -3.37 -19.52
N GLY A 79 -16.12 -3.11 -18.21
CA GLY A 79 -16.56 -1.87 -17.60
C GLY A 79 -18.08 -1.74 -17.54
N LYS A 80 -18.81 -2.84 -17.67
CA LYS A 80 -20.28 -2.87 -17.56
C LYS A 80 -20.73 -3.80 -16.45
N ASP A 81 -21.97 -3.58 -16.03
CA ASP A 81 -22.72 -4.45 -15.13
C ASP A 81 -23.67 -5.27 -16.01
N ASP A 82 -23.21 -6.43 -16.51
CA ASP A 82 -23.99 -7.26 -17.45
C ASP A 82 -25.12 -8.04 -16.76
N ASP A 83 -25.09 -8.17 -15.42
CA ASP A 83 -26.12 -8.85 -14.63
C ASP A 83 -27.03 -7.91 -13.82
N CYS A 84 -26.73 -6.61 -13.85
CA CYS A 84 -27.46 -5.52 -13.21
C CYS A 84 -27.58 -5.65 -11.70
N ASN A 85 -26.55 -6.20 -11.05
CA ASN A 85 -26.51 -6.35 -9.60
C ASN A 85 -26.03 -5.08 -8.86
N GLY A 86 -25.62 -4.04 -9.61
CA GLY A 86 -25.11 -2.77 -9.10
C GLY A 86 -23.59 -2.74 -8.92
N LYS A 87 -22.89 -3.80 -9.32
CA LYS A 87 -21.42 -3.92 -9.28
C LYS A 87 -20.91 -4.13 -10.70
N ILE A 88 -19.93 -3.35 -11.09
CA ILE A 88 -19.30 -3.46 -12.40
C ILE A 88 -18.18 -4.50 -12.32
N ASP A 89 -18.07 -5.38 -13.31
CA ASP A 89 -16.95 -6.31 -13.47
C ASP A 89 -16.63 -7.14 -12.20
N ASP A 90 -17.62 -7.65 -11.45
CA ASP A 90 -17.43 -8.46 -10.23
C ASP A 90 -17.15 -9.95 -10.51
N VAL A 91 -16.28 -10.21 -11.49
CA VAL A 91 -15.87 -11.55 -11.92
C VAL A 91 -14.91 -12.19 -10.92
N ASP A 92 -15.25 -13.39 -10.44
CA ASP A 92 -14.38 -14.28 -9.64
C ASP A 92 -14.49 -15.70 -10.21
N VAL A 93 -13.72 -15.99 -11.27
CA VAL A 93 -13.70 -17.33 -11.88
C VAL A 93 -12.88 -18.26 -10.99
N GLY A 94 -13.58 -18.93 -10.09
CA GLY A 94 -12.95 -19.88 -9.16
C GLY A 94 -13.54 -19.77 -7.76
N GLY A 95 -14.17 -18.64 -7.44
CA GLY A 95 -14.69 -18.36 -6.12
C GLY A 95 -13.56 -18.28 -5.10
N ASP A 96 -12.44 -17.68 -5.48
CA ASP A 96 -11.25 -17.61 -4.64
C ASP A 96 -11.10 -16.29 -3.88
N GLY A 97 -12.06 -15.38 -4.06
CA GLY A 97 -12.19 -14.15 -3.30
C GLY A 97 -11.34 -13.00 -3.84
N ILE A 98 -10.71 -13.16 -5.00
CA ILE A 98 -10.01 -12.08 -5.71
C ILE A 98 -10.77 -11.81 -7.01
N CYS A 99 -11.01 -10.54 -7.32
CA CYS A 99 -11.64 -10.19 -8.59
C CYS A 99 -10.64 -10.36 -9.75
N ASP A 100 -11.01 -11.16 -10.74
CA ASP A 100 -10.20 -11.45 -11.92
C ASP A 100 -9.89 -10.19 -12.73
N CYS A 101 -10.73 -9.16 -12.63
CA CYS A 101 -10.58 -7.92 -13.39
C CYS A 101 -9.58 -6.94 -12.77
N LEU A 102 -8.95 -7.27 -11.63
CA LEU A 102 -7.96 -6.39 -11.00
C LEU A 102 -6.68 -6.25 -11.83
N ARG A 103 -6.29 -4.99 -12.06
CA ARG A 103 -4.97 -4.61 -12.59
C ARG A 103 -4.06 -4.25 -11.42
N ILE A 104 -3.06 -5.09 -11.16
CA ILE A 104 -2.17 -4.98 -10.01
C ILE A 104 -0.77 -4.54 -10.47
N GLY A 105 -0.30 -3.41 -9.92
CA GLY A 105 1.05 -2.91 -10.13
C GLY A 105 1.94 -3.20 -8.94
N ILE A 106 3.01 -3.97 -9.11
CA ILE A 106 4.05 -4.13 -8.09
C ILE A 106 5.17 -3.11 -8.36
N ILE A 107 5.31 -2.13 -7.48
CA ILE A 107 6.24 -1.02 -7.61
C ILE A 107 7.49 -1.34 -6.81
N GLY A 108 8.63 -1.42 -7.50
CA GLY A 108 9.95 -1.61 -6.90
C GLY A 108 10.61 -2.93 -7.26
N SER A 109 11.79 -3.15 -6.67
CA SER A 109 12.65 -4.29 -7.02
C SER A 109 12.27 -5.52 -6.21
N PRO A 110 12.38 -6.74 -6.77
CA PRO A 110 12.19 -7.94 -5.97
C PRO A 110 13.17 -7.96 -4.77
N GLY A 111 12.75 -8.62 -3.69
CA GLY A 111 13.59 -8.94 -2.54
C GLY A 111 14.83 -9.76 -2.92
N SER A 112 15.75 -9.92 -1.95
CA SER A 112 16.90 -10.83 -2.10
C SER A 112 16.49 -12.30 -2.01
N ASN A 113 15.34 -12.58 -1.40
CA ASN A 113 14.75 -13.91 -1.31
C ASN A 113 13.78 -14.14 -2.48
N PRO A 114 13.56 -15.40 -2.89
CA PRO A 114 12.55 -15.71 -3.89
C PRO A 114 11.12 -15.32 -3.45
N SER A 115 10.49 -14.45 -4.23
CA SER A 115 9.04 -14.16 -4.21
C SER A 115 8.38 -14.45 -5.56
N ALA A 116 8.99 -15.34 -6.37
CA ALA A 116 8.51 -15.64 -7.71
C ALA A 116 7.12 -16.30 -7.70
N ASN A 117 6.78 -17.05 -6.64
CA ASN A 117 5.46 -17.63 -6.54
C ASN A 117 4.39 -16.59 -6.20
N PHE A 118 4.75 -15.45 -5.59
CA PHE A 118 3.75 -14.46 -5.21
C PHE A 118 3.08 -13.81 -6.44
N GLN A 119 3.87 -13.29 -7.37
CA GLN A 119 3.33 -12.72 -8.61
C GLN A 119 2.58 -13.79 -9.43
N ALA A 120 3.19 -14.96 -9.62
CA ALA A 120 2.57 -16.05 -10.37
C ALA A 120 1.26 -16.55 -9.71
N TRP A 121 1.18 -16.50 -8.38
CA TRP A 121 -0.04 -16.82 -7.65
C TRP A 121 -1.12 -15.78 -7.92
N LEU A 122 -0.83 -14.49 -7.84
CA LEU A 122 -1.82 -13.44 -8.17
C LEU A 122 -2.33 -13.58 -9.62
N GLU A 123 -1.45 -13.84 -10.58
CA GLU A 123 -1.83 -14.10 -11.97
C GLU A 123 -2.70 -15.36 -12.11
N ALA A 124 -2.43 -16.41 -11.33
CA ALA A 124 -3.24 -17.62 -11.31
C ALA A 124 -4.64 -17.41 -10.69
N LYS A 125 -4.87 -16.28 -10.01
CA LYS A 125 -6.16 -15.81 -9.49
C LYS A 125 -6.96 -15.00 -10.52
N GLY A 126 -6.60 -15.08 -11.80
CA GLY A 126 -7.29 -14.38 -12.88
C GLY A 126 -6.85 -12.93 -13.10
N THR A 127 -6.07 -12.34 -12.19
CA THR A 127 -5.66 -10.93 -12.25
C THR A 127 -4.57 -10.63 -13.28
N SER A 128 -4.45 -9.35 -13.65
CA SER A 128 -3.31 -8.83 -14.45
C SER A 128 -2.26 -8.22 -13.53
N VAL A 129 -1.05 -8.77 -13.51
CA VAL A 129 0.03 -8.29 -12.63
C VAL A 129 1.24 -7.80 -13.42
N GLU A 130 1.74 -6.60 -13.10
CA GLU A 130 2.96 -6.04 -13.67
C GLU A 130 3.90 -5.55 -12.56
N ARG A 131 5.14 -6.06 -12.52
CA ARG A 131 6.20 -5.46 -11.70
C ARG A 131 7.02 -4.43 -12.49
N THR A 132 6.99 -3.18 -12.04
CA THR A 132 7.59 -2.01 -12.69
C THR A 132 8.34 -1.12 -11.68
N HIS A 133 8.92 0.01 -12.11
CA HIS A 133 9.53 1.00 -11.21
C HIS A 133 10.69 0.45 -10.39
N LYS A 134 11.57 -0.29 -11.07
CA LYS A 134 12.72 -0.99 -10.47
C LYS A 134 13.94 -0.08 -10.34
N THR A 135 13.92 1.10 -10.96
CA THR A 135 15.04 2.03 -11.04
C THR A 135 14.66 3.42 -10.54
N ALA A 136 15.66 4.18 -10.09
CA ALA A 136 15.45 5.53 -9.56
C ALA A 136 15.01 6.57 -10.62
N THR A 137 15.07 6.24 -11.91
CA THR A 137 14.77 7.19 -13.00
C THR A 137 13.35 7.07 -13.57
N GLU A 138 12.57 6.10 -13.11
CA GLU A 138 11.19 5.92 -13.55
C GLU A 138 10.26 6.94 -12.88
N SER A 139 9.31 7.47 -13.66
CA SER A 139 8.38 8.53 -13.23
C SER A 139 7.17 7.96 -12.51
N PHE A 140 6.96 8.37 -11.27
CA PHE A 140 5.78 7.99 -10.48
C PHE A 140 4.70 9.06 -10.58
N ASP A 141 3.83 8.97 -11.59
CA ASP A 141 2.85 10.00 -11.93
C ASP A 141 1.45 9.44 -12.25
N ALA A 142 0.48 10.32 -12.52
CA ALA A 142 -0.90 9.90 -12.82
C ALA A 142 -1.00 8.90 -13.99
N PRO A 143 -0.30 9.09 -15.14
CA PRO A 143 -0.28 8.09 -16.21
C PRO A 143 0.19 6.69 -15.79
N LEU A 144 1.10 6.58 -14.82
CA LEU A 144 1.44 5.29 -14.23
C LEU A 144 0.26 4.74 -13.42
N LEU A 145 -0.28 5.56 -12.52
CA LEU A 145 -1.30 5.16 -11.54
C LEU A 145 -2.60 4.71 -12.23
N ASP A 146 -3.01 5.38 -13.32
CA ASP A 146 -4.22 5.06 -14.09
C ASP A 146 -4.22 3.66 -14.73
N LYS A 147 -3.04 3.02 -14.81
CA LYS A 147 -2.90 1.64 -15.33
C LYS A 147 -3.41 0.60 -14.35
N TYR A 148 -3.52 0.92 -13.07
CA TYR A 148 -3.73 -0.04 -12.00
C TYR A 148 -4.96 0.32 -11.17
N ASP A 149 -5.55 -0.71 -10.58
CA ASP A 149 -6.60 -0.59 -9.56
C ASP A 149 -5.98 -0.75 -8.17
N VAL A 150 -4.99 -1.63 -8.05
CA VAL A 150 -4.24 -1.87 -6.81
C VAL A 150 -2.73 -1.77 -7.05
N LEU A 151 -2.03 -1.12 -6.13
CA LEU A 151 -0.57 -1.10 -6.08
C LEU A 151 -0.02 -1.89 -4.89
N ILE A 152 1.10 -2.56 -5.11
CA ILE A 152 1.93 -3.19 -4.08
C ILE A 152 3.26 -2.45 -4.07
N LEU A 153 3.53 -1.68 -3.02
CA LEU A 153 4.80 -0.98 -2.83
C LEU A 153 5.78 -1.94 -2.13
N ASP A 154 6.76 -2.42 -2.88
CA ASP A 154 7.73 -3.40 -2.43
C ASP A 154 9.15 -2.94 -2.78
N ARG A 155 9.96 -2.70 -1.74
CA ARG A 155 11.39 -2.40 -1.85
C ARG A 155 11.71 -1.35 -2.91
N LEU A 156 11.14 -0.16 -2.69
CA LEU A 156 11.25 0.96 -3.62
C LEU A 156 12.73 1.37 -3.83
N PRO A 157 13.11 1.83 -5.04
CA PRO A 157 14.52 2.07 -5.37
C PRO A 157 15.05 3.45 -4.96
N ARG A 158 14.18 4.36 -4.51
CA ARG A 158 14.53 5.73 -4.14
C ARG A 158 13.47 6.38 -3.27
N GLU A 159 13.83 7.51 -2.68
CA GLU A 159 12.86 8.49 -2.17
C GLU A 159 12.02 9.08 -3.30
N TYR A 160 10.76 9.38 -2.97
CA TYR A 160 9.80 10.02 -3.86
C TYR A 160 9.59 11.47 -3.45
N THR A 161 9.37 12.31 -4.46
CA THR A 161 9.12 13.73 -4.23
C THR A 161 7.72 13.95 -3.65
N THR A 162 7.49 15.12 -3.07
CA THR A 162 6.16 15.51 -2.59
C THR A 162 5.12 15.55 -3.70
N THR A 163 5.53 15.82 -4.94
CA THR A 163 4.64 15.77 -6.12
C THR A 163 4.19 14.34 -6.42
N GLU A 164 5.10 13.37 -6.38
CA GLU A 164 4.78 11.95 -6.62
C GLU A 164 3.92 11.38 -5.50
N ALA A 165 4.24 11.70 -4.23
CA ALA A 165 3.41 11.34 -3.09
C ALA A 165 2.02 11.98 -3.17
N GLY A 166 1.93 13.22 -3.66
CA GLY A 166 0.67 13.90 -3.94
C GLY A 166 -0.15 13.20 -5.03
N ALA A 167 0.50 12.72 -6.10
CA ALA A 167 -0.16 11.94 -7.15
C ALA A 167 -0.75 10.64 -6.59
N LEU A 168 0.00 9.92 -5.74
CA LEU A 168 -0.53 8.74 -5.04
C LEU A 168 -1.77 9.09 -4.21
N ALA A 169 -1.70 10.15 -3.41
CA ALA A 169 -2.81 10.57 -2.56
C ALA A 169 -4.07 10.94 -3.37
N THR A 170 -3.92 11.65 -4.49
CA THR A 170 -5.03 11.97 -5.39
C THR A 170 -5.63 10.73 -6.04
N TRP A 171 -4.79 9.78 -6.47
CA TRP A 171 -5.27 8.52 -7.04
C TRP A 171 -6.01 7.66 -6.01
N VAL A 172 -5.53 7.58 -4.76
CA VAL A 172 -6.25 6.92 -3.67
C VAL A 172 -7.58 7.63 -3.40
N GLU A 173 -7.61 8.96 -3.31
CA GLU A 173 -8.88 9.69 -3.14
C GLU A 173 -9.91 9.37 -4.23
N ALA A 174 -9.45 9.09 -5.44
CA ALA A 174 -10.29 8.73 -6.59
C ALA A 174 -10.76 7.27 -6.61
N GLY A 175 -10.22 6.39 -5.75
CA GLY A 175 -10.64 4.98 -5.65
C GLY A 175 -9.51 3.96 -5.75
N GLY A 176 -8.27 4.38 -5.95
CA GLY A 176 -7.12 3.46 -5.98
C GLY A 176 -6.84 2.80 -4.63
N GLY A 177 -6.42 1.54 -4.67
CA GLY A 177 -6.00 0.77 -3.50
C GLY A 177 -4.49 0.57 -3.44
N PHE A 178 -3.84 0.64 -2.28
CA PHE A 178 -2.45 0.16 -2.20
C PHE A 178 -2.11 -0.60 -0.93
N ILE A 179 -1.18 -1.54 -1.03
CA ILE A 179 -0.47 -2.07 0.13
C ILE A 179 0.99 -1.61 0.11
N SER A 180 1.50 -1.25 1.28
CA SER A 180 2.90 -0.91 1.48
C SER A 180 3.56 -1.94 2.37
N MET A 181 4.75 -2.39 1.98
CA MET A 181 5.61 -3.29 2.75
C MET A 181 7.06 -2.80 2.73
N THR A 182 7.82 -3.13 3.78
CA THR A 182 9.26 -2.88 3.87
C THR A 182 9.87 -3.71 5.00
N GLY A 183 11.19 -3.92 5.00
CA GLY A 183 11.86 -4.71 6.05
C GLY A 183 13.22 -5.28 5.65
N TYR A 184 13.68 -6.20 6.49
CA TYR A 184 14.86 -7.06 6.37
C TYR A 184 16.24 -6.44 6.58
N THR A 185 16.55 -5.26 6.04
CA THR A 185 17.95 -4.80 6.07
C THR A 185 18.33 -4.03 7.34
N GLY A 186 17.35 -3.43 8.02
CA GLY A 186 17.60 -2.59 9.19
C GLY A 186 18.27 -1.27 8.84
N ASN A 187 18.46 -0.99 7.54
CA ASN A 187 19.14 0.20 7.06
C ASN A 187 18.10 1.29 6.75
N PRO A 188 18.40 2.57 7.03
CA PRO A 188 17.51 3.67 6.64
C PRO A 188 17.17 3.68 5.14
N ALA A 189 18.09 3.20 4.30
CA ALA A 189 17.88 2.95 2.89
C ALA A 189 18.16 1.46 2.58
N PRO A 190 17.33 0.78 1.79
CA PRO A 190 16.13 1.30 1.12
C PRO A 190 14.88 1.34 2.01
N ASP A 191 14.94 0.82 3.23
CA ASP A 191 13.75 0.41 3.99
C ASP A 191 12.79 1.59 4.31
N PHE A 192 13.29 2.83 4.41
CA PHE A 192 12.44 4.01 4.68
C PHE A 192 12.14 4.88 3.46
N TYR A 193 12.53 4.48 2.25
CA TYR A 193 12.10 5.19 1.04
C TYR A 193 10.58 5.26 0.91
N THR A 194 9.88 4.20 1.31
CA THR A 194 8.42 4.14 1.28
C THR A 194 7.76 5.20 2.18
N ASN A 195 8.42 5.66 3.25
CA ASN A 195 7.88 6.73 4.10
C ASN A 195 7.65 8.04 3.33
N THR A 196 8.37 8.28 2.23
CA THR A 196 8.13 9.47 1.39
C THR A 196 6.78 9.44 0.67
N LEU A 197 6.32 8.25 0.27
CA LEU A 197 4.98 8.04 -0.31
C LEU A 197 3.88 7.96 0.75
N LEU A 198 4.20 7.50 1.97
CA LEU A 198 3.24 7.40 3.07
C LEU A 198 2.97 8.75 3.78
N ALA A 199 3.85 9.74 3.62
CA ALA A 199 3.75 11.03 4.29
C ALA A 199 2.38 11.74 4.13
N PRO A 200 1.73 11.78 2.95
CA PRO A 200 0.40 12.37 2.79
C PRO A 200 -0.73 11.67 3.57
N PHE A 201 -0.50 10.43 4.00
CA PHE A 201 -1.45 9.62 4.76
C PHE A 201 -1.17 9.66 6.26
N GLY A 202 -0.07 10.29 6.70
CA GLY A 202 0.29 10.42 8.11
C GLY A 202 0.87 9.14 8.71
N LEU A 203 1.22 8.17 7.87
CA LEU A 203 1.74 6.87 8.27
C LEU A 203 3.24 6.77 7.99
N SER A 204 3.98 6.05 8.84
CA SER A 204 5.42 5.83 8.64
C SER A 204 5.95 4.61 9.37
N TYR A 205 6.88 3.90 8.74
CA TYR A 205 7.68 2.87 9.37
C TYR A 205 8.70 3.50 10.34
N GLN A 206 8.78 2.95 11.54
CA GLN A 206 9.66 3.41 12.60
C GLN A 206 10.95 2.58 12.66
N PRO A 207 12.10 3.15 13.06
CA PRO A 207 13.34 2.41 13.20
C PRO A 207 13.26 1.33 14.30
N GLY A 208 14.01 0.25 14.08
CA GLY A 208 14.14 -0.86 15.02
C GLY A 208 13.42 -2.11 14.53
N LEU A 209 14.19 -3.05 13.97
CA LEU A 209 13.69 -4.33 13.49
C LEU A 209 13.04 -5.14 14.61
N GLN A 210 11.88 -5.71 14.33
CA GLN A 210 11.15 -6.60 15.24
C GLN A 210 10.94 -7.96 14.59
N SER A 211 10.80 -9.00 15.41
CA SER A 211 10.52 -10.36 14.94
C SER A 211 9.66 -11.08 15.97
N GLU A 212 8.38 -11.23 15.66
CA GLU A 212 7.38 -11.82 16.54
C GLU A 212 6.14 -12.12 15.69
N PRO A 213 5.61 -13.37 15.66
CA PRO A 213 4.40 -13.66 14.91
C PRO A 213 3.26 -12.70 15.26
N VAL A 214 2.54 -12.22 14.26
CA VAL A 214 1.37 -11.37 14.47
C VAL A 214 0.21 -12.26 14.90
N THR A 215 -0.18 -12.18 16.16
CA THR A 215 -1.35 -12.92 16.70
C THR A 215 -2.39 -11.99 17.30
N ASN A 216 -2.11 -10.68 17.40
CA ASN A 216 -3.04 -9.69 17.90
C ASN A 216 -3.64 -8.91 16.72
N PHE A 217 -4.78 -9.40 16.23
CA PHE A 217 -5.53 -8.80 15.15
C PHE A 217 -6.76 -8.06 15.67
N ALA A 218 -7.00 -6.85 15.17
CA ALA A 218 -8.29 -6.20 15.35
C ALA A 218 -9.33 -6.83 14.41
N SER A 219 -10.62 -6.67 14.73
CA SER A 219 -11.70 -7.08 13.83
C SER A 219 -11.74 -6.16 12.61
N HIS A 220 -11.31 -6.68 11.45
CA HIS A 220 -11.29 -5.96 10.19
C HIS A 220 -11.40 -6.94 9.01
N PRO A 221 -11.98 -6.58 7.85
CA PRO A 221 -12.03 -7.47 6.68
C PRO A 221 -10.66 -8.03 6.29
N VAL A 222 -9.61 -7.19 6.29
CA VAL A 222 -8.23 -7.60 5.99
C VAL A 222 -7.71 -8.72 6.91
N THR A 223 -8.17 -8.78 8.16
CA THR A 223 -7.67 -9.72 9.17
C THR A 223 -8.65 -10.85 9.47
N GLN A 224 -9.74 -10.94 8.72
CA GLN A 224 -10.77 -11.93 8.95
C GLN A 224 -10.22 -13.36 8.77
N GLY A 225 -10.46 -14.21 9.77
CA GLY A 225 -10.04 -15.61 9.75
C GLY A 225 -8.57 -15.85 10.11
N LEU A 226 -7.76 -14.79 10.29
CA LEU A 226 -6.35 -14.93 10.66
C LEU A 226 -6.20 -15.22 12.16
N THR A 227 -5.25 -16.09 12.49
CA THR A 227 -4.86 -16.43 13.87
C THR A 227 -3.37 -16.20 14.12
N SER A 228 -2.53 -16.38 13.10
CA SER A 228 -1.09 -16.11 13.16
C SER A 228 -0.50 -15.88 11.77
N VAL A 229 0.17 -14.73 11.59
CA VAL A 229 0.96 -14.43 10.39
C VAL A 229 2.42 -14.22 10.78
N THR A 230 3.36 -14.67 9.93
CA THR A 230 4.79 -14.45 10.14
C THR A 230 5.11 -12.95 10.18
N PHE A 231 6.11 -12.59 10.98
CA PHE A 231 6.63 -11.23 10.99
C PHE A 231 8.10 -11.26 11.44
N LEU A 232 9.01 -11.06 10.49
CA LEU A 232 10.44 -11.38 10.63
C LEU A 232 11.30 -10.25 10.07
N GLY A 233 11.85 -9.43 10.97
CA GLY A 233 12.67 -8.29 10.56
C GLY A 233 11.84 -7.16 9.94
N GLY A 234 10.62 -6.97 10.45
CA GLY A 234 9.77 -5.87 10.08
C GLY A 234 9.87 -4.68 11.04
N TYR A 235 9.02 -3.68 10.81
CA TYR A 235 8.97 -2.42 11.54
C TYR A 235 7.59 -2.16 12.15
N VAL A 236 7.60 -1.49 13.30
CA VAL A 236 6.39 -0.85 13.85
C VAL A 236 5.98 0.30 12.93
N VAL A 237 4.68 0.48 12.74
CA VAL A 237 4.08 1.56 11.97
C VAL A 237 3.54 2.60 12.94
N ALA A 238 3.86 3.87 12.70
CA ALA A 238 3.29 4.99 13.44
C ALA A 238 2.26 5.73 12.61
N ASP A 239 1.21 6.19 13.28
CA ASP A 239 0.24 7.16 12.77
C ASP A 239 0.46 8.49 13.48
N ALA A 240 0.94 9.49 12.74
CA ALA A 240 1.16 10.84 13.25
C ALA A 240 -0.15 11.65 13.35
N GLY A 241 -1.23 11.16 12.77
CA GLY A 241 -2.50 11.87 12.64
C GLY A 241 -2.39 13.16 11.82
N GLY A 242 -3.47 13.94 11.81
CA GLY A 242 -3.49 15.27 11.20
C GLY A 242 -3.53 15.30 9.67
N THR A 243 -3.61 14.14 9.01
CA THR A 243 -3.80 13.98 7.58
C THR A 243 -5.25 13.61 7.24
N PRO A 244 -5.74 13.90 6.02
CA PRO A 244 -7.05 13.44 5.57
C PRO A 244 -7.13 11.92 5.53
N GLY A 245 -8.29 11.38 5.90
CA GLY A 245 -8.55 9.94 5.95
C GLY A 245 -8.71 9.42 7.37
N THR A 246 -8.93 8.11 7.50
CA THR A 246 -9.04 7.40 8.77
C THR A 246 -8.09 6.21 8.78
N SER A 247 -7.20 6.15 9.76
CA SER A 247 -6.28 5.03 9.98
C SER A 247 -6.77 4.17 11.14
N THR A 248 -6.90 2.87 10.93
CA THR A 248 -7.30 1.87 11.92
C THR A 248 -6.18 0.86 12.10
N VAL A 249 -5.74 0.63 13.33
CA VAL A 249 -4.81 -0.47 13.64
C VAL A 249 -5.50 -1.80 13.40
N ILE A 250 -4.94 -2.64 12.54
CA ILE A 250 -5.49 -3.97 12.21
C ILE A 250 -4.61 -5.12 12.72
N GLY A 251 -3.32 -4.88 12.96
CA GLY A 251 -2.38 -5.87 13.49
C GLY A 251 -1.33 -5.26 14.41
N SER A 252 -0.94 -5.99 15.45
CA SER A 252 0.07 -5.56 16.41
C SER A 252 0.90 -6.73 16.92
N ILE A 253 2.11 -6.40 17.36
CA ILE A 253 3.02 -7.27 18.13
C ILE A 253 3.30 -6.61 19.49
N SER A 254 4.11 -7.23 20.34
CA SER A 254 4.45 -6.67 21.66
C SER A 254 5.09 -5.28 21.60
N ALA A 255 5.84 -4.98 20.53
CA ALA A 255 6.48 -3.68 20.31
C ALA A 255 5.52 -2.56 19.87
N GLY A 256 4.34 -2.89 19.35
CA GLY A 256 3.35 -1.91 18.89
C GLY A 256 2.61 -2.31 17.61
N PRO A 257 1.86 -1.37 17.01
CA PRO A 257 1.15 -1.57 15.75
C PRO A 257 2.12 -1.87 14.60
N ILE A 258 1.83 -2.92 13.84
CA ILE A 258 2.60 -3.26 12.62
C ILE A 258 1.75 -3.20 11.36
N ALA A 259 0.44 -3.06 11.52
CA ALA A 259 -0.46 -2.98 10.38
C ALA A 259 -1.60 -1.99 10.60
N TYR A 260 -1.83 -1.17 9.58
CA TYR A 260 -2.92 -0.21 9.50
C TYR A 260 -3.76 -0.44 8.25
N ALA A 261 -5.07 -0.32 8.39
CA ALA A 261 -5.99 -0.05 7.30
C ALA A 261 -6.27 1.46 7.27
N HIS A 262 -6.13 2.09 6.11
CA HIS A 262 -6.36 3.52 5.92
C HIS A 262 -7.42 3.74 4.85
N GLU A 263 -8.39 4.59 5.10
CA GLU A 263 -9.45 4.96 4.14
C GLU A 263 -9.39 6.46 3.85
N ARG A 264 -9.41 6.84 2.58
CA ARG A 264 -9.36 8.24 2.15
C ARG A 264 -10.09 8.44 0.83
N GLY A 265 -11.12 9.29 0.85
CA GLY A 265 -11.98 9.46 -0.33
C GLY A 265 -12.66 8.14 -0.66
N LYS A 266 -12.52 7.68 -1.91
CA LYS A 266 -13.04 6.38 -2.36
C LYS A 266 -12.05 5.22 -2.21
N GLY A 267 -10.77 5.51 -2.01
CA GLY A 267 -9.72 4.49 -1.99
C GLY A 267 -9.26 4.12 -0.60
N ARG A 268 -8.36 3.14 -0.59
CA ARG A 268 -7.94 2.41 0.62
C ARG A 268 -6.46 2.11 0.59
N ALA A 269 -5.86 1.95 1.75
CA ALA A 269 -4.49 1.52 1.87
C ALA A 269 -4.29 0.54 3.04
N VAL A 270 -3.44 -0.47 2.82
CA VAL A 270 -2.93 -1.33 3.87
C VAL A 270 -1.46 -1.01 4.06
N ILE A 271 -1.03 -0.75 5.28
CA ILE A 271 0.38 -0.60 5.60
C ILE A 271 0.72 -1.81 6.44
N TRP A 272 1.64 -2.65 5.98
CA TRP A 272 2.11 -3.83 6.70
C TRP A 272 3.62 -3.72 6.92
N GLY A 273 4.05 -3.97 8.14
CA GLY A 273 5.40 -3.68 8.63
C GLY A 273 6.52 -4.57 8.10
N ASP A 274 6.23 -5.55 7.25
CA ASP A 274 7.16 -6.61 6.88
C ASP A 274 6.89 -7.13 5.45
N GLU A 275 7.93 -7.35 4.65
CA GLU A 275 7.78 -7.95 3.32
C GLU A 275 7.74 -9.48 3.33
N TRP A 276 8.06 -10.18 4.43
CA TRP A 276 8.15 -11.66 4.39
C TRP A 276 6.84 -12.36 3.98
N ILE A 277 5.70 -11.68 4.05
CA ILE A 277 4.42 -12.15 3.53
C ILE A 277 4.41 -12.34 2.00
N GLU A 278 5.45 -11.96 1.25
CA GLU A 278 5.61 -12.27 -0.18
C GLU A 278 6.55 -13.46 -0.49
N PHE A 279 7.32 -13.94 0.49
CA PHE A 279 8.39 -14.91 0.21
C PHE A 279 7.89 -16.36 0.13
N ASP A 280 8.42 -17.08 -0.86
CA ASP A 280 8.07 -18.47 -1.15
C ASP A 280 8.26 -19.40 0.06
N SER A 281 9.24 -19.12 0.93
CA SER A 281 9.53 -19.92 2.13
C SER A 281 8.39 -19.90 3.14
N GLU A 282 7.75 -18.74 3.30
CA GLU A 282 6.67 -18.56 4.28
C GLU A 282 5.38 -19.18 3.76
N TRP A 283 5.09 -19.00 2.47
CA TRP A 283 3.91 -19.55 1.80
C TRP A 283 3.81 -21.08 1.86
N GLN A 284 4.96 -21.77 1.86
CA GLN A 284 4.99 -23.23 1.99
C GLN A 284 4.62 -23.73 3.39
N THR A 285 4.73 -22.88 4.40
CA THR A 285 4.62 -23.28 5.81
C THR A 285 3.44 -22.62 6.53
N LEU A 286 2.91 -21.51 6.00
CA LEU A 286 1.86 -20.70 6.62
C LEU A 286 0.73 -20.39 5.62
N PRO A 287 -0.29 -21.26 5.54
CA PRO A 287 -1.45 -21.05 4.67
C PRO A 287 -2.20 -19.73 4.92
N GLU A 288 -2.13 -19.19 6.14
CA GLU A 288 -2.76 -17.93 6.50
C GLU A 288 -2.21 -16.72 5.73
N ILE A 289 -1.00 -16.79 5.17
CA ILE A 289 -0.46 -15.72 4.32
C ILE A 289 -1.29 -15.59 3.04
N GLN A 290 -1.72 -16.71 2.44
CA GLN A 290 -2.61 -16.66 1.27
C GLN A 290 -3.96 -16.05 1.63
N GLN A 291 -4.52 -16.40 2.80
CA GLN A 291 -5.77 -15.81 3.26
C GLN A 291 -5.61 -14.30 3.51
N LEU A 292 -4.51 -13.86 4.10
CA LEU A 292 -4.20 -12.44 4.27
C LEU A 292 -4.21 -11.73 2.92
N TRP A 293 -3.53 -12.27 1.91
CA TRP A 293 -3.49 -11.65 0.58
C TRP A 293 -4.85 -11.63 -0.12
N VAL A 294 -5.66 -12.69 0.01
CA VAL A 294 -7.05 -12.67 -0.48
C VAL A 294 -7.83 -11.53 0.19
N ASN A 295 -7.77 -11.43 1.51
CA ASN A 295 -8.47 -10.39 2.26
C ASN A 295 -7.97 -8.97 1.89
N VAL A 296 -6.65 -8.81 1.70
CA VAL A 296 -6.05 -7.53 1.29
C VAL A 296 -6.55 -7.13 -0.09
N MET A 297 -6.50 -8.02 -1.08
CA MET A 297 -6.90 -7.71 -2.46
C MET A 297 -8.41 -7.42 -2.55
N ALA A 298 -9.24 -8.21 -1.88
CA ALA A 298 -10.68 -7.98 -1.81
C ALA A 298 -11.03 -6.62 -1.17
N TRP A 299 -10.29 -6.22 -0.13
CA TRP A 299 -10.54 -4.95 0.57
C TRP A 299 -9.98 -3.73 -0.16
N LEU A 300 -8.83 -3.87 -0.84
CA LEU A 300 -8.18 -2.78 -1.58
C LEU A 300 -8.79 -2.53 -2.96
N GLY A 301 -9.43 -3.53 -3.56
CA GLY A 301 -10.08 -3.38 -4.86
C GLY A 301 -11.09 -2.22 -4.87
N PRO A 302 -11.43 -1.68 -6.05
CA PRO A 302 -12.47 -0.67 -6.17
C PRO A 302 -13.75 -1.14 -5.46
N GLN A 303 -14.52 -0.21 -4.91
CA GLN A 303 -15.76 -0.57 -4.20
C GLN A 303 -17.00 -0.48 -5.10
N ASP A 304 -16.88 0.29 -6.18
CA ASP A 304 -17.92 0.46 -7.18
C ASP A 304 -17.77 -0.56 -8.35
N SER A 305 -16.68 -1.35 -8.35
CA SER A 305 -16.41 -2.44 -9.30
C SER A 305 -15.59 -3.53 -8.63
N CYS A 306 -15.60 -4.78 -9.10
CA CYS A 306 -14.77 -5.86 -8.54
C CYS A 306 -15.07 -6.32 -7.09
N GLU A 307 -16.28 -6.10 -6.57
CA GLU A 307 -16.63 -6.50 -5.19
C GLU A 307 -17.09 -7.97 -5.10
N VAL A 308 -16.12 -8.88 -4.93
CA VAL A 308 -16.33 -10.34 -4.87
C VAL A 308 -16.50 -10.85 -3.44
N THR A 309 -17.11 -12.04 -3.28
CA THR A 309 -17.30 -12.64 -1.95
C THR A 309 -16.03 -13.37 -1.52
N THR A 310 -15.40 -12.93 -0.43
CA THR A 310 -14.26 -13.63 0.15
C THR A 310 -14.66 -14.99 0.76
N PRO A 311 -13.98 -16.10 0.41
CA PRO A 311 -14.17 -17.39 1.06
C PRO A 311 -13.91 -17.30 2.57
N ARG A 312 -14.72 -18.01 3.37
CA ARG A 312 -14.57 -18.09 4.82
C ARG A 312 -13.76 -19.29 5.26
#